data_AF-A0A803TMB9-F1
#
_entry.id   AF-A0A803TMB9-F1
#
_cell.length_a   1.000
_cell.length_b   1.000
_cell.length_c   1.000
_cell.angle_alpha   90.00
_cell.angle_beta   90.00
_cell.angle_gamma   90.00
#
_symmetry.space_group_name_H-M   'P 1'
#
loop_
_entity.id
_entity.type
_entity.pdbx_description
1 polymer ?
#
loop_
_entity_poly.entity_id
_entity_poly.type
_entity_poly.pdbx_seq_one_letter_code
_entity_poly.pdbx_strand_id
1 'polypeptide(L)'
;MWCIIFGLRDSETSVAHTAKAIVCVHYCLYFHGMGIGAEGTNHQAFQAVFYGVSMLTDAFVLMKKHRIAKSMFFFRDLLFGGLAFPLSMFVFTSFWMLYSYDRELVYPKSLDLVFPVWMNHAMHTAIFPLTMLDLFSTPRRYPSKGKGLSLLGIGGFSYLCWVLWIYSVTGKWVYPVFEVLSPLAIAGFFLGSFIILLIMYNTGEFFCRMIWGDSIVILDIYKKKSK
;
A
#
# COMPACT_ATOMS: atom_id res chain seq x y z
N MET A 1 2.25 -26.44 11.51
CA MET A 1 2.48 -26.99 12.87
C MET A 1 3.35 -26.04 13.72
N TRP A 2 3.09 -24.72 13.68
CA TRP A 2 3.84 -23.73 14.49
C TRP A 2 2.95 -22.72 15.25
N CYS A 3 1.62 -22.80 15.16
CA CYS A 3 0.72 -21.84 15.83
C CYS A 3 -0.21 -22.44 16.90
N ILE A 4 0.00 -23.70 17.34
CA ILE A 4 -0.93 -24.36 18.27
C ILE A 4 -0.43 -24.39 19.73
N ILE A 5 0.83 -24.05 20.01
CA ILE A 5 1.39 -24.17 21.35
C ILE A 5 2.17 -22.90 21.64
N PHE A 6 1.55 -21.89 22.23
CA PHE A 6 2.14 -20.91 23.16
C PHE A 6 1.18 -19.73 23.31
N GLY A 7 0.90 -19.32 24.56
CA GLY A 7 0.05 -18.18 24.90
C GLY A 7 0.66 -16.82 24.53
N LEU A 8 0.94 -16.59 23.24
CA LEU A 8 1.51 -15.36 22.66
C LEU A 8 0.46 -14.44 22.01
N ARG A 9 -0.83 -14.67 22.31
CA ARG A 9 -1.95 -14.01 21.61
C ARG A 9 -2.10 -12.52 21.93
N ASP A 10 -1.80 -12.12 23.16
CA ASP A 10 -1.86 -10.71 23.57
C ASP A 10 -0.63 -9.92 23.06
N SER A 11 0.52 -10.58 22.90
CA SER A 11 1.71 -9.96 22.30
C SER A 11 1.57 -9.72 20.80
N GLU A 12 0.99 -10.66 20.03
CA GLU A 12 0.82 -10.47 18.57
C GLU A 12 -0.15 -9.32 18.25
N THR A 13 -1.24 -9.19 19.01
CA THR A 13 -2.19 -8.09 18.85
C THR A 13 -1.60 -6.74 19.28
N SER A 14 -0.78 -6.72 20.34
CA SER A 14 -0.01 -5.54 20.75
C SER A 14 1.00 -5.11 19.70
N VAL A 15 1.74 -6.06 19.10
CA VAL A 15 2.69 -5.81 18.00
C VAL A 15 1.97 -5.26 16.77
N ALA A 16 0.81 -5.83 16.40
CA ALA A 16 0.01 -5.34 15.28
C ALA A 16 -0.47 -3.89 15.46
N HIS A 17 -0.99 -3.56 16.65
CA HIS A 17 -1.41 -2.19 16.97
C HIS A 17 -0.23 -1.21 16.96
N THR A 18 0.91 -1.64 17.51
CA THR A 18 2.13 -0.83 17.55
C THR A 18 2.69 -0.60 16.15
N ALA A 19 2.74 -1.62 15.30
CA ALA A 19 3.17 -1.50 13.91
C ALA A 19 2.27 -0.51 13.13
N LYS A 20 0.94 -0.65 13.22
CA LYS A 20 0.01 0.28 12.58
C LYS A 20 0.15 1.71 13.09
N ALA A 21 0.35 1.89 14.40
CA ALA A 21 0.55 3.21 15.00
C ALA A 21 1.86 3.85 14.51
N ILE A 22 2.97 3.09 14.49
CA ILE A 22 4.25 3.54 13.93
C ILE A 22 4.07 3.96 12.47
N VAL A 23 3.38 3.14 11.68
CA VAL A 23 3.20 3.41 10.25
C VAL A 23 2.28 4.61 10.03
N CYS A 24 1.18 4.73 10.77
CA CYS A 24 0.29 5.88 10.72
C CYS A 24 1.02 7.17 11.12
N VAL A 25 1.75 7.15 12.24
CA VAL A 25 2.54 8.29 12.71
C VAL A 25 3.63 8.66 11.71
N HIS A 26 4.31 7.67 11.13
CA HIS A 26 5.27 7.88 10.04
C HIS A 26 4.59 8.68 8.92
N TYR A 27 3.55 8.15 8.29
CA TYR A 27 2.86 8.84 7.19
C TYR A 27 2.27 10.21 7.59
N CYS A 28 1.70 10.37 8.79
CA CYS A 28 1.20 11.67 9.26
C CYS A 28 2.31 12.71 9.46
N LEU A 29 3.47 12.32 10.00
CA LEU A 29 4.63 13.20 10.11
C LEU A 29 5.17 13.60 8.73
N TYR A 30 5.11 12.70 7.74
CA TYR A 30 5.44 13.03 6.34
C TYR A 30 4.48 14.06 5.75
N PHE A 31 3.16 13.91 5.97
CA PHE A 31 2.17 14.89 5.51
C PHE A 31 2.32 16.26 6.15
N HIS A 32 2.74 16.31 7.42
CA HIS A 32 2.95 17.58 8.11
C HIS A 32 4.26 18.27 7.71
N GLY A 33 5.28 17.49 7.32
CA GLY A 33 6.57 18.00 6.86
C GLY A 33 6.59 18.47 5.39
N MET A 34 5.64 18.04 4.57
CA MET A 34 5.47 18.52 3.20
C MET A 34 4.43 19.65 3.16
N GLY A 35 4.88 20.88 2.91
CA GLY A 35 3.99 21.90 2.36
C GLY A 35 3.24 21.34 1.15
N ILE A 36 1.95 21.62 1.05
CA ILE A 36 1.01 21.10 0.04
C ILE A 36 1.61 21.33 -1.37
N GLY A 37 2.17 20.29 -2.02
CA GLY A 37 2.69 20.46 -3.38
C GLY A 37 3.62 19.41 -4.01
N ALA A 38 4.01 18.31 -3.33
CA ALA A 38 4.99 17.38 -3.90
C ALA A 38 4.37 16.18 -4.65
N GLU A 39 4.88 15.84 -5.83
CA GLU A 39 4.39 14.78 -6.74
C GLU A 39 4.46 13.34 -6.17
N GLY A 40 5.17 13.13 -5.06
CA GLY A 40 5.20 11.86 -4.33
C GLY A 40 4.09 11.62 -3.30
N THR A 41 3.13 12.56 -3.19
CA THR A 41 2.08 12.57 -2.16
C THR A 41 1.00 11.50 -2.34
N ASN A 42 0.70 11.04 -3.56
CA ASN A 42 -0.50 10.23 -3.82
C ASN A 42 -0.48 8.86 -3.15
N HIS A 43 0.63 8.12 -3.26
CA HIS A 43 0.75 6.80 -2.62
C HIS A 43 0.78 6.92 -1.10
N GLN A 44 1.53 7.89 -0.58
CA GLN A 44 1.60 8.14 0.86
C GLN A 44 0.24 8.57 1.42
N ALA A 45 -0.52 9.37 0.67
CA ALA A 45 -1.86 9.82 1.08
C ALA A 45 -2.78 8.61 1.19
N PHE A 46 -2.71 7.73 0.19
CA PHE A 46 -3.43 6.47 0.24
C PHE A 46 -3.03 5.62 1.44
N GLN A 47 -1.73 5.45 1.71
CA GLN A 47 -1.25 4.71 2.88
C GLN A 47 -1.72 5.35 4.20
N ALA A 48 -1.65 6.67 4.33
CA ALA A 48 -2.15 7.40 5.50
C ALA A 48 -3.64 7.15 5.73
N VAL A 49 -4.45 7.23 4.67
CA VAL A 49 -5.89 6.90 4.73
C VAL A 49 -6.09 5.43 5.14
N PHE A 50 -5.34 4.51 4.55
CA PHE A 50 -5.43 3.08 4.85
C PHE A 50 -5.11 2.77 6.32
N TYR A 51 -4.02 3.33 6.86
CA TYR A 51 -3.65 3.13 8.26
C TYR A 51 -4.59 3.87 9.20
N GLY A 52 -5.13 5.03 8.81
CA GLY A 52 -6.21 5.70 9.53
C GLY A 52 -7.47 4.84 9.65
N VAL A 53 -7.93 4.24 8.55
CA VAL A 53 -9.05 3.29 8.55
C VAL A 53 -8.74 2.07 9.43
N SER A 54 -7.50 1.57 9.38
CA SER A 54 -7.07 0.43 10.21
C SER A 54 -7.14 0.76 11.70
N MET A 55 -6.65 1.94 12.11
CA MET A 55 -6.73 2.39 13.51
C MET A 55 -8.17 2.61 13.97
N LEU A 56 -9.02 3.20 13.12
CA LEU A 56 -10.45 3.37 13.43
C LEU A 56 -11.14 2.01 13.60
N THR A 57 -10.79 1.02 12.79
CA THR A 57 -11.31 -0.36 12.92
C THR A 57 -10.99 -0.92 14.31
N ASP A 58 -9.74 -0.80 14.74
CA ASP A 58 -9.27 -1.31 16.03
C ASP A 58 -9.95 -0.55 17.19
N ALA A 59 -10.17 0.77 17.05
CA ALA A 59 -10.94 1.55 18.02
C ALA A 59 -12.41 1.09 18.13
N PHE A 60 -13.08 0.78 17.02
CA PHE A 60 -14.44 0.24 17.04
C PHE A 60 -14.53 -1.14 17.67
N VAL A 61 -13.50 -1.97 17.51
CA VAL A 61 -13.37 -3.24 18.21
C VAL A 61 -13.29 -3.02 19.71
N LEU A 62 -12.45 -2.07 20.17
CA LEU A 62 -12.30 -1.74 21.58
C LEU A 62 -13.60 -1.18 22.18
N MET A 63 -14.33 -0.37 21.41
CA MET A 63 -15.66 0.15 21.77
C MET A 63 -16.79 -0.90 21.70
N LYS A 64 -16.48 -2.18 21.48
CA LYS A 64 -17.44 -3.29 21.35
C LYS A 64 -18.49 -3.08 20.23
N LYS A 65 -18.22 -2.22 19.24
CA LYS A 65 -19.08 -1.98 18.07
C LYS A 65 -18.84 -3.03 16.98
N HIS A 66 -19.08 -4.31 17.31
CA HIS A 66 -18.70 -5.47 16.50
C HIS A 66 -19.28 -5.49 15.07
N ARG A 67 -20.49 -4.96 14.86
CA ARG A 67 -21.12 -4.89 13.53
C ARG A 67 -20.36 -3.95 12.58
N ILE A 68 -19.92 -2.80 13.08
CA ILE A 68 -19.16 -1.80 12.31
C ILE A 68 -17.74 -2.32 12.05
N ALA A 69 -17.09 -2.84 13.09
CA ALA A 69 -15.76 -3.44 12.99
C ALA A 69 -15.67 -4.54 11.92
N LYS A 70 -16.69 -5.42 11.84
CA LYS A 70 -16.74 -6.48 10.83
C LYS A 70 -16.74 -5.94 9.39
N SER A 71 -17.52 -4.89 9.12
CA SER A 71 -17.55 -4.24 7.80
C SER A 71 -16.20 -3.59 7.48
N MET A 72 -15.59 -2.93 8.47
CA MET A 72 -14.31 -2.26 8.31
C MET A 72 -13.15 -3.23 8.10
N PHE A 73 -13.16 -4.42 8.72
CA PHE A 73 -12.18 -5.47 8.41
C PHE A 73 -12.22 -5.89 6.94
N PHE A 74 -13.42 -6.06 6.38
CA PHE A 74 -13.56 -6.39 4.96
C PHE A 74 -13.00 -5.26 4.07
N PHE A 75 -13.34 -4.00 4.37
CA PHE A 75 -12.87 -2.86 3.60
C PHE A 75 -11.35 -2.66 3.72
N ARG A 76 -10.81 -2.78 4.93
CA ARG A 76 -9.36 -2.76 5.21
C ARG A 76 -8.64 -3.83 4.38
N ASP A 77 -9.13 -5.06 4.41
CA ASP A 77 -8.47 -6.17 3.71
C ASP A 77 -8.57 -6.00 2.18
N LEU A 78 -9.69 -5.46 1.68
CA LEU A 78 -9.86 -5.10 0.29
C LEU A 78 -8.88 -3.99 -0.14
N LEU A 79 -8.74 -2.91 0.63
CA LEU A 79 -7.78 -1.85 0.35
C LEU A 79 -6.33 -2.35 0.41
N PHE A 80 -6.02 -3.20 1.39
CA PHE A 80 -4.69 -3.75 1.55
C PHE A 80 -4.30 -4.61 0.33
N GLY A 81 -5.12 -5.61 0.01
CA GLY A 81 -4.80 -6.56 -1.05
C GLY A 81 -5.02 -6.01 -2.46
N GLY A 82 -5.99 -5.11 -2.63
CA GLY A 82 -6.29 -4.50 -3.92
C GLY A 82 -5.37 -3.35 -4.29
N LEU A 83 -4.84 -2.60 -3.32
CA LEU A 83 -4.05 -1.38 -3.58
C LEU A 83 -2.76 -1.32 -2.76
N ALA A 84 -2.82 -1.37 -1.43
CA ALA A 84 -1.66 -1.06 -0.58
C ALA A 84 -0.46 -1.98 -0.84
N PHE A 85 -0.68 -3.29 -0.88
CA PHE A 85 0.37 -4.28 -1.15
C PHE A 85 0.92 -4.18 -2.58
N PRO A 86 0.11 -4.35 -3.65
CA PRO A 86 0.64 -4.33 -5.01
C PRO A 86 1.28 -2.98 -5.38
N LEU A 87 0.71 -1.86 -4.93
CA LEU A 87 1.29 -0.53 -5.22
C LEU A 87 2.57 -0.26 -4.43
N SER A 88 2.65 -0.65 -3.15
CA SER A 88 3.89 -0.46 -2.38
C SER A 88 5.05 -1.26 -2.98
N MET A 89 4.79 -2.50 -3.38
CA MET A 89 5.76 -3.34 -4.07
C MET A 89 6.15 -2.74 -5.42
N PHE A 90 5.18 -2.23 -6.19
CA PHE A 90 5.41 -1.62 -7.50
C PHE A 90 6.24 -0.35 -7.39
N VAL A 91 5.88 0.57 -6.49
CA VAL A 91 6.61 1.83 -6.30
C VAL A 91 8.02 1.55 -5.81
N PHE A 92 8.20 0.65 -4.82
CA PHE A 92 9.52 0.28 -4.34
C PHE A 92 10.39 -0.29 -5.46
N THR A 93 9.90 -1.32 -6.16
CA THR A 93 10.69 -2.02 -7.17
C THR A 93 10.97 -1.15 -8.41
N SER A 94 9.96 -0.47 -8.95
CA SER A 94 10.13 0.36 -10.15
C SER A 94 11.00 1.59 -9.86
N PHE A 95 10.82 2.24 -8.70
CA PHE A 95 11.66 3.37 -8.31
C PHE A 95 13.12 2.95 -8.20
N TRP A 96 13.45 1.94 -7.39
CA TRP A 96 14.84 1.56 -7.18
C TRP A 96 15.49 0.96 -8.42
N MET A 97 14.72 0.29 -9.28
CA MET A 97 15.20 -0.16 -10.59
C MET A 97 15.59 1.02 -11.48
N LEU A 98 14.69 1.99 -11.67
CA LEU A 98 14.96 3.15 -12.51
C LEU A 98 16.04 4.04 -11.88
N TYR A 99 15.98 4.29 -10.57
CA TYR A 99 16.93 5.12 -9.85
C TYR A 99 18.36 4.57 -9.92
N SER A 100 18.53 3.25 -9.83
CA SER A 100 19.85 2.62 -9.94
C SER A 100 20.37 2.54 -11.38
N TYR A 101 19.48 2.49 -12.37
CA TYR A 101 19.84 2.56 -13.78
C TYR A 101 20.25 3.99 -14.19
N ASP A 102 19.36 4.95 -13.97
CA ASP A 102 19.61 6.39 -14.14
C ASP A 102 18.60 7.18 -13.29
N ARG A 103 19.10 7.81 -12.22
CA ARG A 103 18.27 8.59 -11.30
C ARG A 103 17.52 9.73 -11.98
N GLU A 104 18.03 10.30 -13.07
CA GLU A 104 17.38 11.45 -13.73
C GLU A 104 16.01 11.07 -14.32
N LEU A 105 15.75 9.77 -14.55
CA LEU A 105 14.47 9.27 -15.08
C LEU A 105 13.31 9.35 -14.09
N VAL A 106 13.59 9.36 -12.78
CA VAL A 106 12.57 9.31 -11.71
C VAL A 106 12.80 10.29 -10.57
N TYR A 107 14.04 10.72 -10.33
CA TYR A 107 14.43 11.62 -9.25
C TYR A 107 15.64 12.49 -9.64
N PRO A 108 15.41 13.53 -10.48
CA PRO A 108 16.45 14.44 -10.94
C PRO A 108 17.24 15.08 -9.81
N LYS A 109 18.52 15.40 -10.03
CA LYS A 109 19.37 16.06 -9.02
C LYS A 109 18.84 17.40 -8.53
N SER A 110 18.05 18.10 -9.34
CA SER A 110 17.39 19.35 -8.93
C SER A 110 16.46 19.17 -7.73
N LEU A 111 15.90 17.97 -7.53
CA LEU A 111 15.04 17.65 -6.39
C LEU A 111 15.81 17.55 -5.07
N ASP A 112 17.13 17.26 -5.08
CA ASP A 112 17.95 17.18 -3.85
C ASP A 112 18.03 18.53 -3.12
N LEU A 113 17.80 19.64 -3.84
CA LEU A 113 17.77 21.00 -3.28
C LEU A 113 16.50 21.28 -2.49
N VAL A 114 15.42 20.54 -2.76
CA VAL A 114 14.09 20.74 -2.18
C VAL A 114 13.76 19.64 -1.19
N PHE A 115 14.16 18.40 -1.49
CA PHE A 115 13.86 17.22 -0.71
C PHE A 115 15.15 16.60 -0.16
N PRO A 116 15.30 16.49 1.16
CA PRO A 116 16.47 15.84 1.74
C PRO A 116 16.46 14.34 1.46
N VAL A 117 17.64 13.73 1.38
CA VAL A 117 17.81 12.30 1.02
C VAL A 117 17.00 11.34 1.89
N TRP A 118 16.83 11.63 3.18
CA TRP A 118 16.01 10.80 4.07
C TRP A 118 14.53 10.79 3.67
N MET A 119 14.04 11.89 3.08
CA MET A 119 12.68 11.98 2.53
C MET A 119 12.54 10.96 1.39
N ASN A 120 13.47 10.95 0.42
CA ASN A 120 13.48 9.99 -0.68
C ASN A 120 13.38 8.53 -0.18
N HIS A 121 14.20 8.16 0.81
CA HIS A 121 14.16 6.82 1.39
C HIS A 121 12.84 6.51 2.10
N ALA A 122 12.25 7.45 2.80
CA ALA A 122 10.96 7.22 3.42
C ALA A 122 9.84 7.03 2.40
N MET A 123 9.87 7.81 1.32
CA MET A 123 8.87 7.77 0.27
C MET A 123 8.97 6.50 -0.60
N HIS A 124 10.18 5.99 -0.84
CA HIS A 124 10.41 4.93 -1.82
C HIS A 124 11.06 3.66 -1.27
N THR A 125 11.73 3.70 -0.11
CA THR A 125 12.22 2.49 0.58
C THR A 125 11.23 2.03 1.63
N ALA A 126 10.83 2.91 2.57
CA ALA A 126 10.11 2.50 3.78
C ALA A 126 8.72 1.92 3.50
N ILE A 127 8.07 2.33 2.41
CA ILE A 127 6.71 1.91 2.07
C ILE A 127 6.53 0.38 2.03
N PHE A 128 7.47 -0.35 1.44
CA PHE A 128 7.33 -1.79 1.21
C PHE A 128 7.65 -2.61 2.48
N PRO A 129 8.77 -2.38 3.20
CA PRO A 129 9.02 -3.02 4.48
C PRO A 129 7.91 -2.77 5.51
N LEU A 130 7.33 -1.57 5.55
CA LEU A 130 6.22 -1.26 6.45
C LEU A 130 4.94 -2.00 6.04
N THR A 131 4.62 -2.09 4.75
CA THR A 131 3.51 -2.92 4.26
C THR A 131 3.76 -4.42 4.51
N MET A 132 5.01 -4.90 4.44
CA MET A 132 5.36 -6.28 4.81
C MET A 132 5.17 -6.51 6.30
N LEU A 133 5.64 -5.60 7.14
CA LEU A 133 5.44 -5.67 8.59
C LEU A 133 3.94 -5.76 8.94
N ASP A 134 3.10 -4.98 8.27
CA ASP A 134 1.65 -5.02 8.44
C ASP A 134 1.02 -6.32 7.90
N LEU A 135 1.60 -6.96 6.87
CA LEU A 135 1.20 -8.29 6.42
C LEU A 135 1.54 -9.37 7.45
N PHE A 136 2.74 -9.32 8.04
CA PHE A 136 3.21 -10.30 9.02
C PHE A 136 2.54 -10.15 10.39
N SER A 137 2.21 -8.92 10.78
CA SER A 137 1.73 -8.64 12.13
C SER A 137 0.20 -8.64 12.25
N THR A 138 -0.52 -8.40 11.15
CA THR A 138 -1.98 -8.26 11.21
C THR A 138 -2.67 -9.42 10.49
N PRO A 139 -3.49 -10.22 11.20
CA PRO A 139 -4.32 -11.25 10.58
C PRO A 139 -5.22 -10.65 9.51
N ARG A 140 -5.15 -11.21 8.31
CA ARG A 140 -5.76 -10.63 7.11
C ARG A 140 -6.30 -11.71 6.18
N ARG A 141 -7.44 -11.44 5.55
CA ARG A 141 -7.99 -12.29 4.49
C ARG A 141 -7.94 -11.53 3.17
N TYR A 142 -7.12 -11.99 2.22
CA TYR A 142 -7.07 -11.37 0.90
C TYR A 142 -8.46 -11.31 0.24
N PRO A 143 -8.81 -10.21 -0.45
CA PRO A 143 -10.11 -10.08 -1.10
C PRO A 143 -10.30 -11.16 -2.17
N SER A 144 -11.55 -11.42 -2.54
CA SER A 144 -11.82 -12.28 -3.69
C SER A 144 -11.16 -11.70 -4.94
N LYS A 145 -10.57 -12.55 -5.80
CA LYS A 145 -9.82 -12.11 -6.99
C LYS A 145 -10.54 -11.05 -7.81
N GLY A 146 -11.83 -11.27 -8.10
CA GLY A 146 -12.64 -10.30 -8.82
C GLY A 146 -12.66 -8.92 -8.16
N LYS A 147 -12.95 -8.83 -6.86
CA LYS A 147 -13.03 -7.54 -6.15
C LYS A 147 -11.66 -6.87 -6.03
N GLY A 148 -10.62 -7.62 -5.70
CA GLY A 148 -9.26 -7.10 -5.56
C GLY A 148 -8.71 -6.59 -6.89
N LEU A 149 -8.85 -7.38 -7.97
CA LEU A 149 -8.42 -6.98 -9.32
C LEU A 149 -9.27 -5.86 -9.90
N SER A 150 -10.59 -5.83 -9.66
CA SER A 150 -11.43 -4.70 -10.06
C SER A 150 -10.98 -3.41 -9.37
N LEU A 151 -10.70 -3.45 -8.07
CA LEU A 151 -10.20 -2.27 -7.34
C LEU A 151 -8.83 -1.82 -7.87
N LEU A 152 -7.90 -2.76 -8.09
CA LEU A 152 -6.59 -2.48 -8.67
C LEU A 152 -6.71 -1.86 -10.06
N GLY A 153 -7.59 -2.42 -10.90
CA GLY A 153 -7.84 -1.94 -12.26
C GLY A 153 -8.46 -0.55 -12.29
N ILE A 154 -9.47 -0.29 -11.45
CA ILE A 154 -10.07 1.05 -11.32
C ILE A 154 -9.01 2.05 -10.85
N GLY A 155 -8.26 1.73 -9.80
CA GLY A 155 -7.20 2.60 -9.29
C GLY A 155 -6.11 2.90 -10.33
N GLY A 156 -5.63 1.87 -11.02
CA GLY A 156 -4.63 2.00 -12.08
C GLY A 156 -5.13 2.82 -13.27
N PHE A 157 -6.36 2.59 -13.71
CA PHE A 157 -6.98 3.35 -14.80
C PHE A 157 -7.20 4.82 -14.41
N SER A 158 -7.73 5.09 -13.21
CA SER A 158 -7.90 6.45 -12.71
C SER A 158 -6.57 7.20 -12.64
N TYR A 159 -5.51 6.55 -12.18
CA TYR A 159 -4.18 7.14 -12.12
C TYR A 159 -3.61 7.39 -13.53
N LEU A 160 -3.79 6.47 -14.47
CA LEU A 160 -3.38 6.66 -15.86
C LEU A 160 -4.10 7.86 -16.50
N CYS A 161 -5.42 7.96 -16.33
CA CYS A 161 -6.19 9.11 -16.79
C CYS A 161 -5.67 10.41 -16.19
N TRP A 162 -5.31 10.41 -14.90
CA TRP A 162 -4.74 11.57 -14.22
C TRP A 162 -3.39 12.00 -14.81
N VAL A 163 -2.46 11.05 -15.03
CA VAL A 163 -1.14 11.33 -15.64
C VAL A 163 -1.30 11.88 -17.06
N LEU A 164 -2.16 11.26 -17.88
CA LEU A 164 -2.43 11.72 -19.25
C LEU A 164 -3.09 13.09 -19.27
N TRP A 165 -3.98 13.36 -18.31
CA TRP A 165 -4.62 14.67 -18.16
C TRP A 165 -3.59 15.75 -17.83
N ILE A 166 -2.67 15.51 -16.88
CA ILE A 166 -1.58 16.45 -16.56
C ILE A 166 -0.78 16.78 -17.81
N TYR A 167 -0.36 15.77 -18.57
CA TYR A 167 0.38 15.98 -19.81
C TYR A 167 -0.42 16.78 -20.84
N SER A 168 -1.71 16.48 -20.99
CA SER A 168 -2.59 17.19 -21.94
C SER A 168 -2.76 18.69 -21.63
N VAL A 169 -2.69 19.07 -20.36
CA VAL A 169 -2.86 20.45 -19.91
C VAL A 169 -1.54 21.20 -19.83
N THR A 170 -0.47 20.55 -19.39
CA THR A 170 0.82 21.20 -19.11
C THR A 170 1.85 21.05 -20.23
N GLY A 171 1.68 20.06 -21.11
CA GLY A 171 2.68 19.64 -22.09
C GLY A 171 3.91 18.98 -21.46
N LYS A 172 3.90 18.71 -20.16
CA LYS A 172 5.02 18.11 -19.41
C LYS A 172 4.61 16.80 -18.77
N TRP A 173 5.51 15.83 -18.76
CA TRP A 173 5.26 14.55 -18.11
C TRP A 173 5.51 14.66 -16.61
N VAL A 174 4.71 13.92 -15.84
CA VAL A 174 4.88 13.78 -14.38
C VAL A 174 6.20 13.06 -14.04
N TYR A 175 6.68 12.20 -14.95
CA TYR A 175 7.93 11.47 -14.78
C TYR A 175 8.87 11.72 -15.97
N PRO A 176 10.13 12.13 -15.74
CA PRO A 176 11.10 12.39 -16.81
C PRO A 176 11.33 11.21 -17.74
N VAL A 177 11.17 9.97 -17.26
CA VAL A 177 11.23 8.75 -18.08
C VAL A 177 10.31 8.81 -19.31
N PHE A 178 9.17 9.51 -19.25
CA PHE A 178 8.26 9.62 -20.38
C PHE A 178 8.69 10.69 -21.40
N GLU A 179 9.57 11.62 -21.04
CA GLU A 179 10.11 12.62 -21.97
C GLU A 179 11.09 11.99 -22.96
N VAL A 180 11.80 10.94 -22.54
CA VAL A 180 12.83 10.27 -23.35
C VAL A 180 12.29 9.09 -24.17
N LEU A 181 11.05 8.68 -23.93
CA LEU A 181 10.42 7.52 -24.59
C LEU A 181 9.55 7.95 -25.78
N SER A 182 9.54 7.13 -26.83
CA SER A 182 8.58 7.30 -27.93
C SER A 182 7.15 6.99 -27.46
N PRO A 183 6.10 7.49 -28.14
CA PRO A 183 4.71 7.18 -27.78
C PRO A 183 4.41 5.68 -27.71
N LEU A 184 5.01 4.88 -28.59
CA LEU A 184 4.89 3.42 -28.58
C LEU A 184 5.54 2.81 -27.33
N ALA A 185 6.71 3.31 -26.95
CA ALA A 185 7.40 2.85 -25.74
C ALA A 185 6.66 3.26 -24.45
N ILE A 186 6.03 4.43 -24.42
CA ILE A 186 5.15 4.86 -23.31
C ILE A 186 3.93 3.92 -23.20
N ALA A 187 3.26 3.61 -24.31
CA ALA A 187 2.15 2.67 -24.32
C ALA A 187 2.59 1.27 -23.83
N GLY A 188 3.77 0.81 -24.27
CA GLY A 188 4.40 -0.42 -23.79
C GLY A 188 4.72 -0.38 -22.29
N PHE A 189 5.20 0.76 -21.77
CA PHE A 189 5.49 0.95 -20.35
C PHE A 189 4.22 0.84 -19.50
N PHE A 190 3.11 1.45 -19.92
CA PHE A 190 1.83 1.35 -19.21
C PHE A 190 1.27 -0.07 -19.21
N LEU A 191 1.33 -0.76 -20.37
CA LEU A 191 0.89 -2.14 -20.46
C LEU A 191 1.76 -3.07 -19.58
N GLY A 192 3.08 -2.90 -19.64
CA GLY A 192 4.03 -3.65 -18.81
C GLY A 192 3.79 -3.41 -17.31
N SER A 193 3.56 -2.15 -16.92
CA SER A 193 3.26 -1.79 -15.52
C SER A 193 1.98 -2.45 -15.03
N PHE A 194 0.93 -2.51 -15.86
CA PHE A 194 -0.31 -3.20 -15.52
C PHE A 194 -0.06 -4.71 -15.31
N ILE A 195 0.70 -5.36 -16.19
CA ILE A 195 1.06 -6.78 -16.05
C ILE A 195 1.86 -7.01 -14.75
N ILE A 196 2.83 -6.16 -14.44
CA ILE A 196 3.62 -6.23 -13.21
C ILE A 196 2.73 -6.09 -11.98
N LEU A 197 1.77 -5.15 -11.98
CA LEU A 197 0.81 -4.99 -10.90
C LEU A 197 -0.06 -6.23 -10.69
N LEU A 198 -0.46 -6.92 -11.77
CA LEU A 198 -1.17 -8.21 -11.65
C LEU A 198 -0.29 -9.28 -11.00
N ILE A 199 0.99 -9.36 -11.38
CA ILE A 199 1.94 -10.30 -10.77
C ILE A 199 2.07 -9.98 -9.27
N MET A 200 2.30 -8.72 -8.91
CA MET A 200 2.46 -8.29 -7.51
C MET A 200 1.19 -8.50 -6.68
N TYR A 201 0.00 -8.34 -7.28
CA TYR A 201 -1.27 -8.71 -6.62
C TYR A 201 -1.29 -10.19 -6.26
N ASN A 202 -0.94 -11.08 -7.20
CA ASN A 202 -0.90 -12.52 -6.94
C ASN A 202 0.20 -12.89 -5.94
N THR A 203 1.34 -12.19 -5.95
CA THR A 203 2.39 -12.34 -4.93
C THR A 203 1.88 -11.97 -3.54
N GLY A 204 1.14 -10.87 -3.39
CA GLY A 204 0.52 -10.49 -2.12
C GLY A 204 -0.51 -11.50 -1.64
N GLU A 205 -1.34 -12.02 -2.55
CA GLU A 205 -2.29 -13.09 -2.24
C GLU A 205 -1.56 -14.36 -1.77
N PHE A 206 -0.49 -14.75 -2.46
CA PHE A 206 0.32 -15.90 -2.12
C PHE A 206 0.93 -15.77 -0.71
N PHE A 207 1.60 -14.65 -0.41
CA PHE A 207 2.15 -14.44 0.93
C PHE A 207 1.06 -14.40 2.01
N CYS A 208 -0.07 -13.75 1.75
CA CYS A 208 -1.18 -13.72 2.70
C CYS A 208 -1.71 -15.12 3.01
N ARG A 209 -1.89 -15.97 1.99
CA ARG A 209 -2.35 -17.36 2.16
C ARG A 209 -1.30 -18.23 2.86
N MET A 210 -0.01 -18.01 2.58
CA MET A 210 1.07 -18.73 3.27
C MET A 210 1.09 -18.43 4.78
N ILE A 211 0.94 -17.15 5.15
CA ILE A 211 1.05 -16.71 6.55
C ILE A 211 -0.23 -17.04 7.33
N TRP A 212 -1.39 -16.74 6.74
CA TRP A 212 -2.67 -16.75 7.46
C TRP A 212 -3.63 -17.87 7.05
N GLY A 213 -3.34 -18.61 5.98
CA GLY A 213 -4.22 -19.64 5.42
C GLY A 213 -5.49 -19.09 4.76
N ASP A 214 -6.31 -19.99 4.22
CA ASP A 214 -7.59 -19.63 3.57
C ASP A 214 -8.73 -19.33 4.58
N SER A 215 -8.51 -19.60 5.87
CA SER A 215 -9.51 -19.53 6.93
C SER A 215 -9.01 -18.72 8.12
N ILE A 216 -9.58 -17.53 8.39
CA ILE A 216 -9.36 -16.88 9.69
C ILE A 216 -10.63 -16.87 10.53
N VAL A 217 -10.50 -17.64 11.61
CA VAL A 217 -11.18 -17.77 12.91
C VAL A 217 -11.74 -16.48 13.55
N ILE A 218 -11.58 -15.26 12.99
CA ILE A 218 -12.00 -14.00 13.64
C ILE A 218 -13.50 -13.98 13.93
N LEU A 219 -14.33 -14.53 13.04
CA LEU A 219 -15.77 -14.61 13.29
C LEU A 219 -16.15 -15.70 14.27
N ASP A 220 -15.41 -16.82 14.33
CA ASP A 220 -15.67 -17.85 15.33
C ASP A 220 -15.21 -17.42 16.73
N ILE A 221 -14.16 -16.59 16.84
CA ILE A 221 -13.70 -16.01 18.09
C ILE A 221 -14.76 -15.07 18.69
N TYR A 222 -15.39 -14.23 17.89
CA TYR A 222 -16.48 -13.36 18.37
C TYR A 222 -17.79 -14.13 18.62
N LYS A 223 -18.08 -15.16 17.83
CA LYS A 223 -19.23 -16.06 18.03
C LYS A 223 -19.10 -16.89 19.31
N LYS A 224 -17.87 -17.23 19.72
CA LYS A 224 -17.59 -17.97 20.97
C LYS A 224 -17.56 -17.08 22.22
N LYS A 225 -17.35 -15.76 22.07
CA LYS A 225 -17.34 -14.80 23.20
C LYS A 225 -18.73 -14.19 23.48
N SER A 226 -19.72 -14.39 22.61
CA SER A 226 -21.10 -13.93 22.78
C SER A 226 -22.07 -15.05 23.17
N LYS A 227 -21.56 -16.25 23.44
CA LYS A 227 -22.28 -17.35 24.11
C LYS A 227 -21.71 -17.48 25.52
#